data_AF-M0A5A6-F1
#
_entry.id   AF-M0A5A6-F1
#
_cell.length_a   1.000
_cell.length_b   1.000
_cell.length_c   1.000
_cell.angle_alpha   90.00
_cell.angle_beta   90.00
_cell.angle_gamma   90.00
#
_symmetry.space_group_name_H-M   'P 1'
#
loop_
_entity.id
_entity.type
_entity.pdbx_description
1 polymer ?
#
loop_
_entity_poly.entity_id
_entity_poly.type
_entity_poly.pdbx_seq_one_letter_code
_entity_poly.pdbx_strand_id
1 'polypeptide(L)'
;MLTQLADHDRRLTVNDLTKAIIDRGYEPSILEIPSQTITSVFVSLQHTHLPTLADAGLIDYDPERELVEPTDTLKQLTPHLRAATALE
;
A
#
# COMPACT_ATOMS: atom_id res chain seq x y z
N MET A 1 0.28 -2.65 -4.59
CA MET A 1 0.46 -1.88 -3.33
C MET A 1 0.70 -0.39 -3.60
N LEU A 2 1.82 0.00 -4.22
CA LEU A 2 2.16 1.41 -4.46
C LEU A 2 1.10 2.21 -5.24
N THR A 3 0.46 1.56 -6.21
CA THR A 3 -0.64 2.15 -6.98
C THR A 3 -1.83 2.57 -6.13
N GLN A 4 -2.11 1.90 -5.00
CA GLN A 4 -3.25 2.24 -4.14
C GLN A 4 -3.01 3.52 -3.35
N LEU A 5 -1.80 3.67 -2.81
CA LEU A 5 -1.42 4.87 -2.09
C LEU A 5 -1.37 6.09 -3.04
N ALA A 6 -0.87 5.86 -4.26
CA ALA A 6 -0.90 6.84 -5.34
C ALA A 6 -2.32 7.22 -5.79
N ASP A 7 -3.23 6.26 -5.92
CA ASP A 7 -4.62 6.48 -6.37
C ASP A 7 -5.42 7.32 -5.37
N HIS A 8 -5.14 7.14 -4.09
CA HIS A 8 -5.84 7.84 -3.03
C HIS A 8 -5.36 9.28 -2.78
N ASP A 9 -4.19 9.68 -3.31
CA ASP A 9 -3.53 11.00 -3.17
C ASP A 9 -3.54 11.60 -1.76
N ARG A 10 -3.82 10.79 -0.74
CA ARG A 10 -4.14 11.21 0.63
C ARG A 10 -3.44 10.31 1.61
N ARG A 11 -3.31 10.84 2.82
CA ARG A 11 -2.88 10.10 4.01
C ARG A 11 -3.81 8.93 4.26
N LEU A 12 -3.25 7.74 4.37
CA LEU A 12 -3.96 6.52 4.74
C LEU A 12 -3.30 5.90 5.96
N THR A 13 -4.07 5.13 6.74
CA THR A 13 -3.47 4.30 7.79
C THR A 13 -2.90 3.04 7.16
N VAL A 14 -1.88 2.44 7.79
CA VAL A 14 -1.33 1.14 7.35
C VAL A 14 -2.44 0.08 7.28
N ASN A 15 -3.42 0.15 8.18
CA ASN A 15 -4.57 -0.75 8.19
C ASN A 15 -5.50 -0.55 6.98
N ASP A 16 -5.79 0.71 6.61
CA ASP A 16 -6.62 1.01 5.43
C ASP A 16 -5.90 0.59 4.14
N LEU A 17 -4.59 0.86 4.05
CA LEU A 17 -3.75 0.41 2.94
C LEU A 17 -3.73 -1.12 2.84
N THR A 18 -3.61 -1.82 3.98
CA THR A 18 -3.65 -3.28 4.04
C THR A 18 -4.96 -3.82 3.48
N LYS A 19 -6.09 -3.26 3.92
CA LYS A 19 -7.41 -3.64 3.41
C LYS A 19 -7.54 -3.39 1.92
N ALA A 20 -7.08 -2.25 1.43
CA ALA A 20 -7.15 -1.88 0.02
C ALA A 20 -6.29 -2.80 -0.88
N ILE A 21 -5.14 -3.28 -0.38
CA ILE A 21 -4.30 -4.27 -1.07
C ILE A 21 -5.01 -5.63 -1.14
N ILE A 22 -5.65 -6.03 -0.04
CA ILE A 22 -6.36 -7.31 0.05
C ILE A 22 -7.59 -7.29 -0.84
N ASP A 23 -8.39 -6.23 -0.79
CA ASP A 23 -9.60 -6.04 -1.62
C ASP A 23 -9.29 -6.14 -3.11
N ARG A 24 -8.14 -5.62 -3.55
CA ARG A 24 -7.70 -5.71 -4.95
C ARG A 24 -7.08 -7.06 -5.33
N GLY A 25 -6.34 -7.69 -4.40
CA GLY A 25 -5.56 -8.89 -4.67
C GLY A 25 -6.32 -10.20 -4.46
N TYR A 26 -7.40 -10.18 -3.69
CA TYR A 26 -8.26 -11.35 -3.47
C TYR A 26 -9.46 -11.30 -4.40
N GLU A 27 -9.59 -12.28 -5.29
CA GLU A 27 -10.83 -12.51 -6.02
C GLU A 27 -12.00 -12.73 -5.03
N PRO A 28 -13.22 -12.27 -5.37
CA PRO A 28 -14.39 -12.27 -4.48
C PRO A 28 -14.91 -13.67 -4.08
N SER A 29 -14.22 -14.75 -4.45
CA SER A 29 -14.62 -16.13 -4.15
C SER A 29 -14.29 -16.59 -2.73
N ILE A 30 -13.53 -15.82 -1.95
CA ILE A 30 -13.23 -16.15 -0.55
C ILE A 30 -14.03 -15.19 0.33
N LEU A 31 -15.25 -15.59 0.67
CA LEU A 31 -16.26 -14.81 1.39
C LEU A 31 -15.81 -14.33 2.79
N GLU A 32 -14.68 -14.82 3.31
CA GLU A 32 -14.02 -14.30 4.50
C GLU A 32 -12.50 -14.35 4.31
N ILE A 33 -11.85 -13.19 4.15
CA ILE A 33 -10.39 -13.11 4.30
C ILE A 33 -10.09 -13.50 5.76
N PRO A 34 -9.29 -14.56 6.00
CA PRO A 34 -8.90 -14.89 7.36
C PRO A 34 -8.11 -13.73 7.95
N SER A 35 -8.49 -13.30 9.17
CA SER A 35 -7.84 -12.20 9.89
C SER A 35 -6.33 -12.40 10.05
N GLN A 36 -5.86 -13.65 10.06
CA GLN A 36 -4.44 -13.98 10.05
C GLN A 36 -3.70 -13.49 8.79
N THR A 37 -4.35 -13.54 7.61
CA THR A 37 -3.78 -13.00 6.36
C THR A 37 -3.69 -11.49 6.43
N ILE A 38 -4.73 -10.81 6.94
CA ILE A 38 -4.75 -9.36 7.11
C ILE A 38 -3.59 -8.92 8.02
N THR A 39 -3.44 -9.57 9.17
CA THR A 39 -2.34 -9.28 10.12
C THR A 39 -0.97 -9.57 9.51
N SER A 40 -0.81 -10.66 8.77
CA SER A 40 0.46 -11.01 8.13
C SER A 40 0.89 -9.98 7.09
N VAL A 41 -0.06 -9.53 6.24
CA VAL A 41 0.18 -8.46 5.28
C VAL A 41 0.52 -7.18 6.03
N PHE A 42 -0.30 -6.77 7.00
CA PHE A 42 -0.08 -5.56 7.81
C PHE A 42 1.33 -5.49 8.40
N VAL A 43 1.78 -6.55 9.09
CA VAL A 43 3.11 -6.64 9.70
C VAL A 43 4.20 -6.54 8.63
N SER A 44 4.03 -7.24 7.50
CA SER A 44 5.01 -7.19 6.41
C SER A 44 5.11 -5.80 5.80
N LEU A 45 3.98 -5.09 5.64
CA LEU A 45 3.97 -3.72 5.15
C LEU A 45 4.72 -2.81 6.12
N GLN A 46 4.34 -2.85 7.39
CA GLN A 46 4.90 -2.00 8.43
C GLN A 46 6.40 -2.17 8.62
N HIS A 47 6.89 -3.41 8.61
CA HIS A 47 8.29 -3.70 8.95
C HIS A 47 9.21 -3.83 7.74
N THR A 48 8.68 -4.10 6.54
CA THR A 48 9.51 -4.35 5.34
C THR A 48 9.27 -3.31 4.26
N HIS A 49 8.03 -3.19 3.81
CA HIS A 49 7.73 -2.42 2.60
C HIS A 49 7.71 -0.91 2.87
N LEU A 50 6.98 -0.45 3.89
CA LEU A 50 6.86 0.97 4.22
C LEU A 50 8.22 1.63 4.55
N PRO A 51 9.05 1.08 5.45
CA PRO A 51 10.36 1.68 5.74
C PRO A 51 11.28 1.71 4.49
N THR A 52 11.25 0.69 3.64
CA THR A 52 12.03 0.69 2.38
C THR A 52 11.55 1.77 1.40
N LEU A 53 10.24 1.95 1.29
CA LEU A 53 9.67 2.96 0.39
C LEU A 53 9.86 4.38 0.92
N ALA A 54 9.87 4.55 2.24
CA ALA A 54 10.18 5.80 2.90
C ALA A 54 11.65 6.18 2.71
N ASP A 55 12.56 5.21 2.86
CA ASP A 55 14.00 5.38 2.56
C ASP A 55 14.23 5.77 1.09
N ALA A 56 13.46 5.19 0.17
CA ALA A 56 13.46 5.56 -1.25
C ALA A 56 12.82 6.93 -1.56
N GLY A 57 12.25 7.63 -0.56
CA GLY A 57 11.61 8.94 -0.73
C GLY A 57 10.29 8.91 -1.52
N LEU A 58 9.69 7.72 -1.65
CA LEU A 58 8.42 7.52 -2.37
C LEU A 58 7.20 7.77 -1.48
N ILE A 59 7.34 7.54 -0.18
CA ILE A 59 6.27 7.76 0.79
C ILE A 59 6.83 8.47 2.00
N ASP A 60 5.99 9.21 2.70
CA ASP A 60 6.24 9.62 4.07
C ASP A 60 5.54 8.61 4.98
N TYR A 61 6.30 7.94 5.84
CA TYR A 61 5.79 6.92 6.74
C TYR A 61 6.02 7.35 8.18
N ASP A 62 4.93 7.53 8.92
CA ASP A 62 4.91 7.84 10.35
C ASP A 62 4.61 6.54 11.14
N PRO A 63 5.62 5.91 11.76
CA PRO A 63 5.44 4.69 12.52
C PRO A 63 4.74 4.90 13.86
N GLU A 64 4.75 6.11 14.41
CA GLU A 64 4.08 6.42 15.67
C GLU A 64 2.56 6.50 15.50
N ARG A 65 2.14 7.01 14.33
CA ARG A 65 0.73 7.19 13.97
C ARG A 65 0.20 6.12 13.03
N GLU A 66 1.09 5.24 12.55
CA GLU A 66 0.79 4.23 11.54
C GLU A 66 0.14 4.87 10.30
N LEU A 67 0.64 6.04 9.92
CA LEU A 67 0.18 6.81 8.79
C LEU A 67 1.19 6.74 7.66
N VAL A 68 0.66 6.71 6.44
CA VAL A 68 1.45 6.70 5.23
C VAL A 68 0.87 7.72 4.25
N GLU A 69 1.74 8.58 3.74
CA GLU A 69 1.41 9.65 2.80
C GLU A 69 2.22 9.49 1.52
N PRO A 70 1.58 9.58 0.34
CA PRO A 70 2.31 9.57 -0.93
C PRO A 70 3.10 10.88 -1.09
N THR A 71 4.39 10.78 -1.42
CA THR A 71 5.18 11.98 -1.78
C THR A 71 4.92 12.38 -3.22
N ASP A 72 5.29 13.61 -3.58
CA ASP A 72 5.29 14.09 -4.97
C ASP A 72 6.03 13.15 -5.93
N THR A 73 7.11 12.51 -5.47
CA THR A 73 7.86 11.52 -6.25
C THR A 73 6.98 10.34 -6.66
N LEU A 74 6.19 9.80 -5.74
CA LEU A 74 5.28 8.70 -6.04
C LEU A 74 4.12 9.14 -6.94
N LYS A 75 3.60 10.35 -6.76
CA LYS A 75 2.57 10.93 -7.64
C LYS A 75 3.07 11.02 -9.08
N GLN A 76 4.30 11.47 -9.29
CA GLN A 76 4.91 11.52 -10.62
C GLN A 76 5.19 10.14 -11.22
N LEU A 77 5.49 9.14 -10.40
CA LEU A 77 5.71 7.76 -10.84
C LEU A 77 4.40 6.97 -11.05
N THR A 78 3.28 7.46 -10.53
CA THR A 78 1.96 6.82 -10.65
C THR A 78 1.61 6.42 -12.09
N PRO A 79 1.70 7.30 -13.11
CA PRO A 79 1.43 6.91 -14.50
C PRO A 79 2.33 5.77 -15.00
N HIS A 80 3.58 5.71 -14.54
CA HIS A 80 4.53 4.68 -14.94
C HIS A 80 4.26 3.34 -14.24
N LEU A 81 3.88 3.39 -12.95
CA LEU A 81 3.48 2.20 -12.18
C LEU A 81 2.20 1.57 -12.73
N ARG A 82 1.23 2.39 -13.18
CA ARG A 82 0.01 1.88 -13.81
C ARG A 82 0.33 1.12 -15.09
N ALA A 83 1.23 1.65 -15.92
CA ALA A 83 1.67 0.99 -17.15
C ALA A 83 2.40 -0.35 -16.85
N ALA A 84 3.22 -0.40 -15.80
CA ALA A 84 3.94 -1.62 -15.41
C ALA A 84 3.00 -2.73 -14.91
N THR A 85 1.95 -2.38 -14.15
CA THR A 85 0.95 -3.36 -13.66
C THR A 85 -0.18 -3.66 -14.65
N ALA A 86 -0.26 -2.95 -15.78
CA ALA A 86 -1.25 -3.17 -16.84
C ALA A 86 -0.75 -4.10 -17.95
N LEU A 87 0.49 -4.62 -17.81
CA LEU A 87 1.15 -5.48 -18.78
C LEU A 87 1.15 -6.97 -18.37
N GLU A 88 0.34 -7.33 -17.36
CA GLU A 88 0.12 -8.71 -16.92
C GLU A 88 -1.10 -9.35 -17.59
#